data_AF-A0A8C6TSQ6-F1
#
_entry.id   AF-A0A8C6TSQ6-F1
#
_cell.length_a   1.000
_cell.length_b   1.000
_cell.length_c   1.000
_cell.angle_alpha   90.00
_cell.angle_beta   90.00
_cell.angle_gamma   90.00
#
_symmetry.space_group_name_H-M   'P 1'
#
loop_
_entity.id
_entity.type
_entity.pdbx_description
1 polymer ?
#
loop_
_entity_poly.entity_id
_entity_poly.type
_entity_poly.pdbx_seq_one_letter_code
_entity_poly.pdbx_strand_id
1 'polypeptide(L)'
;KERVVFTNVPRSYPTSTSVICHYTVTAAFQPHRRDWVGIFKVGWSSAKDYHTFVWAEPCLDSTGKETLAKQAVFKGENRMFKSQFCP
;
A
#
# COMPACT_ATOMS: atom_id res chain seq x y z
N LYS A 1 -13.75 -9.12 6.70
CA LYS A 1 -13.90 -8.19 5.55
C LYS A 1 -12.62 -7.39 5.46
N GLU A 2 -11.86 -7.56 4.39
CA GLU A 2 -10.61 -6.81 4.17
C GLU A 2 -10.94 -5.33 4.00
N ARG A 3 -10.30 -4.46 4.78
CA ARG A 3 -10.55 -3.01 4.74
C ARG A 3 -9.77 -2.33 3.62
N VAL A 4 -8.69 -2.97 3.17
CA VAL A 4 -7.82 -2.53 2.08
C VAL A 4 -7.53 -3.73 1.19
N VAL A 5 -7.69 -3.58 -0.13
CA VAL A 5 -7.43 -4.63 -1.12
C VAL A 5 -6.45 -4.11 -2.16
N PHE A 6 -5.30 -4.78 -2.31
CA PHE A 6 -4.35 -4.46 -3.36
C PHE A 6 -4.75 -5.10 -4.69
N THR A 7 -4.66 -4.34 -5.77
CA THR A 7 -4.97 -4.80 -7.12
C THR A 7 -3.72 -4.74 -8.00
N ASN A 8 -3.67 -5.61 -9.01
CA ASN A 8 -2.58 -5.68 -9.99
C ASN A 8 -1.18 -5.81 -9.35
N VAL A 9 -1.04 -6.56 -8.25
CA VAL A 9 0.25 -6.81 -7.61
C VAL A 9 1.03 -7.86 -8.43
N PRO A 10 2.12 -7.48 -9.13
CA PRO A 10 2.93 -8.45 -9.86
C PRO A 10 3.68 -9.37 -8.89
N ARG A 11 4.07 -10.55 -9.36
CA ARG A 11 4.89 -11.48 -8.56
C ARG A 11 6.29 -10.93 -8.25
N SER A 12 6.78 -10.02 -9.07
CA SER A 12 8.08 -9.37 -8.92
C SER A 12 8.05 -7.98 -9.58
N TYR A 13 8.75 -7.02 -8.96
CA TYR A 13 8.93 -5.68 -9.52
C TYR A 13 10.29 -5.55 -10.24
N PRO A 14 10.37 -4.78 -11.35
CA PRO A 14 11.63 -4.50 -12.03
C PRO A 14 12.64 -3.77 -11.12
N THR A 15 13.92 -4.03 -11.31
CA THR A 15 15.00 -3.61 -10.39
C THR A 15 15.38 -2.13 -10.48
N SER A 16 14.81 -1.35 -11.41
CA SER A 16 15.22 0.03 -11.69
C SER A 16 14.06 0.93 -12.11
N THR A 17 12.83 0.58 -11.73
CA THR A 17 11.64 1.32 -12.12
C THR A 17 10.80 1.65 -10.90
N SER A 18 10.16 2.82 -10.92
CA SER A 18 9.16 3.17 -9.91
C SER A 18 8.07 2.11 -9.85
N VAL A 19 7.70 1.73 -8.64
CA VAL A 19 6.61 0.78 -8.39
C VAL A 19 5.36 1.56 -8.05
N ILE A 20 4.28 1.37 -8.81
CA ILE A 20 2.96 1.91 -8.50
C ILE A 20 2.12 0.77 -7.95
N CYS A 21 1.68 0.92 -6.71
CA CYS A 21 0.82 -0.03 -6.04
C CYS A 21 -0.60 0.51 -6.00
N HIS A 22 -1.55 -0.21 -6.59
CA HIS A 22 -2.95 0.17 -6.60
C HIS A 22 -3.66 -0.55 -5.48
N TYR A 23 -4.49 0.16 -4.73
CA TYR A 23 -5.30 -0.43 -3.67
C TYR A 23 -6.64 0.26 -3.54
N THR A 24 -7.64 -0.49 -3.11
CA THR A 24 -8.96 0.04 -2.78
C THR A 24 -9.17 -0.01 -1.28
N VAL A 25 -9.75 1.07 -0.76
CA VAL A 25 -10.06 1.23 0.65
C VAL A 25 -11.58 1.19 0.80
N THR A 26 -12.09 0.29 1.64
CA THR A 26 -13.55 0.17 1.85
C THR A 26 -14.10 1.36 2.63
N ALA A 27 -15.38 1.70 2.43
CA ALA A 27 -16.06 2.79 3.14
C ALA A 27 -16.01 2.68 4.69
N ALA A 28 -15.79 1.47 5.24
CA ALA A 28 -15.67 1.24 6.68
C ALA A 28 -14.26 1.53 7.23
N PHE A 29 -13.30 1.88 6.37
CA PHE A 29 -11.95 2.23 6.78
C PHE A 29 -11.89 3.71 7.16
N GLN A 30 -11.37 3.97 8.36
CA GLN A 30 -11.16 5.33 8.83
C GLN A 30 -9.68 5.67 8.69
N PRO A 31 -9.29 6.50 7.70
CA PRO A 31 -7.90 6.82 7.46
C PRO A 31 -7.29 7.60 8.62
N HIS A 32 -6.09 7.20 9.02
CA HIS A 32 -5.29 7.87 10.03
C HIS A 32 -4.06 8.52 9.38
N ARG A 33 -3.61 9.66 9.91
CA ARG A 33 -2.45 10.40 9.37
C ARG A 33 -1.12 9.63 9.44
N ARG A 34 -1.11 8.50 10.15
CA ARG A 34 0.05 7.61 10.28
C ARG A 34 -0.13 6.31 9.49
N ASP A 35 -1.15 6.23 8.64
CA ASP A 35 -1.29 5.09 7.73
C ASP A 35 -0.19 5.14 6.67
N TRP A 36 0.34 3.98 6.32
CA TRP A 36 1.40 3.86 5.32
C TRP A 36 1.26 2.55 4.54
N VAL A 37 1.79 2.56 3.33
CA VAL A 37 1.89 1.39 2.47
C VAL A 37 3.34 0.94 2.46
N GLY A 38 3.57 -0.32 2.84
CA GLY A 38 4.89 -0.91 2.92
C GLY A 38 5.19 -1.89 1.80
N ILE A 39 6.45 -1.92 1.40
CA ILE A 39 7.05 -2.92 0.54
C ILE A 39 7.92 -3.82 1.43
N PHE A 40 7.63 -5.12 1.43
CA PHE A 40 8.25 -6.09 2.34
C PHE A 40 8.93 -7.23 1.61
N LYS A 41 10.09 -7.66 2.12
CA LYS A 41 10.77 -8.87 1.62
C LYS A 41 9.92 -10.10 1.92
N VAL A 42 9.89 -11.06 1.01
CA VAL A 42 9.26 -12.36 1.26
C VAL A 42 9.86 -12.97 2.53
N GLY A 43 9.01 -13.45 3.44
CA GLY A 43 9.42 -13.98 4.75
C GLY A 43 9.47 -12.94 5.87
N TRP A 44 8.96 -11.73 5.67
CA TRP A 44 8.75 -10.75 6.74
C TRP A 44 7.86 -11.34 7.85
N SER A 45 8.13 -10.96 9.10
CA SER A 45 7.39 -11.44 10.29
C SER A 45 6.65 -10.32 11.01
N SER A 46 7.09 -9.08 10.82
CA SER A 46 6.52 -7.88 11.43
C SER A 46 6.42 -6.73 10.45
N ALA A 47 5.50 -5.80 10.73
CA ALA A 47 5.42 -4.51 10.04
C ALA A 47 6.73 -3.72 10.11
N LYS A 48 7.62 -3.99 11.08
CA LYS A 48 8.94 -3.36 11.17
C LYS A 48 9.94 -3.85 10.12
N ASP A 49 9.67 -4.97 9.46
CA ASP A 49 10.55 -5.57 8.45
C ASP A 49 10.33 -4.95 7.05
N TYR A 50 9.78 -3.73 6.99
CA TYR A 50 9.57 -3.03 5.73
C TYR A 50 10.92 -2.72 5.08
N HIS A 51 11.01 -2.89 3.78
CA HIS A 51 12.15 -2.42 2.99
C HIS A 51 12.04 -0.93 2.72
N THR A 52 10.86 -0.48 2.29
CA THR A 52 10.53 0.92 2.08
C THR A 52 9.05 1.13 2.32
N PHE A 53 8.66 2.39 2.59
CA PHE A 53 7.28 2.77 2.81
C PHE A 53 6.96 4.12 2.18
N VAL A 54 5.67 4.34 1.94
CA VAL A 54 5.12 5.65 1.64
C VAL A 54 3.92 5.92 2.53
N TRP A 55 3.77 7.16 2.99
CA TRP A 55 2.58 7.57 3.72
C TRP A 55 1.35 7.46 2.83
N ALA A 56 0.26 6.92 3.37
CA ALA A 56 -1.00 6.89 2.66
C ALA A 56 -1.57 8.32 2.59
N GLU A 57 -2.02 8.74 1.41
CA GLU A 57 -2.63 10.05 1.28
C GLU A 57 -3.96 10.09 2.06
N PRO A 58 -4.20 11.13 2.88
CA PRO A 58 -5.48 11.32 3.55
C PRO A 58 -6.63 11.31 2.54
N CYS A 59 -7.74 10.61 2.84
CA CYS A 59 -8.98 10.86 2.09
C CYS A 59 -9.48 12.25 2.49
N LEU A 60 -9.40 13.23 1.59
CA LEU A 60 -9.82 14.60 1.90
C LEU A 60 -11.33 14.81 1.70
N ASP A 61 -12.06 13.85 1.11
CA ASP A 61 -13.36 14.14 0.50
C ASP A 61 -14.36 12.98 0.40
N SER A 62 -14.11 11.81 0.99
CA SER A 62 -15.10 10.72 0.93
C SER A 62 -16.16 10.87 2.01
N THR A 63 -17.34 11.34 1.63
CA THR A 63 -18.60 11.28 2.39
C THR A 63 -18.99 9.82 2.67
N GLY A 64 -18.22 9.10 3.50
CA GLY A 64 -18.51 7.84 4.19
C GLY A 64 -19.08 6.63 3.42
N LYS A 65 -19.31 6.70 2.10
CA LYS A 65 -20.19 5.74 1.40
C LYS A 65 -19.54 4.95 0.27
N GLU A 66 -18.35 5.33 -0.19
CA GLU A 66 -17.76 4.73 -1.39
C GLU A 66 -16.41 4.05 -1.13
N THR A 67 -16.15 3.00 -1.91
CA THR A 67 -14.84 2.34 -2.00
C THR A 67 -13.93 3.24 -2.81
N LEU A 68 -12.83 3.70 -2.22
CA LEU A 68 -11.92 4.63 -2.86
C LEU A 68 -10.70 3.91 -3.42
N ALA A 69 -10.44 4.09 -4.71
CA ALA A 69 -9.19 3.65 -5.33
C ALA A 69 -8.07 4.65 -5.01
N LYS A 70 -6.93 4.12 -4.56
CA LYS A 70 -5.73 4.87 -4.20
C LYS A 70 -4.50 4.24 -4.83
N GLN A 71 -3.42 5.02 -4.87
CA GLN A 71 -2.13 4.59 -5.39
C GLN A 71 -1.01 4.95 -4.41
N ALA A 72 -0.02 4.08 -4.32
CA ALA A 72 1.22 4.30 -3.59
C ALA A 72 2.39 4.19 -4.58
N VAL A 73 3.20 5.26 -4.68
CA VAL A 73 4.30 5.35 -5.64
C VAL A 73 5.63 5.24 -4.91
N PHE A 74 6.32 4.13 -5.13
CA PHE A 74 7.64 3.87 -4.57
C PHE A 74 8.71 4.16 -5.61
N LYS A 75 9.58 5.13 -5.32
CA LYS A 75 10.72 5.49 -6.18
C LYS A 75 11.97 4.71 -5.75
N GLY A 76 12.76 4.21 -6.69
CA GLY A 76 14.05 3.52 -6.42
C GLY A 76 14.09 2.02 -6.76
N GLU A 77 15.18 1.35 -6.40
CA GLU A 77 15.41 -0.08 -6.67
C GLU A 77 14.60 -1.00 -5.73
N ASN A 78 13.35 -1.28 -6.10
CA ASN A 78 12.46 -2.11 -5.28
C ASN A 78 12.57 -3.61 -5.67
N ARG A 79 13.59 -4.33 -5.18
CA ARG A 79 13.80 -5.76 -5.46
C ARG A 79 12.86 -6.72 -4.71
N MET A 80 12.05 -7.50 -5.42
CA MET A 80 11.35 -8.71 -4.90
C MET A 80 10.57 -8.49 -3.58
N PHE A 81 9.45 -7.78 -3.68
CA PHE A 81 8.68 -7.43 -2.50
C PHE A 81 7.18 -7.67 -2.68
N LYS A 82 6.51 -8.05 -1.58
CA LYS A 82 5.04 -8.04 -1.47
C LYS A 82 4.63 -6.68 -0.90
N SER A 83 3.59 -6.07 -1.47
CA SER A 83 2.96 -4.90 -0.87
C SER A 83 2.01 -5.34 0.25
N GLN A 84 2.09 -4.69 1.40
CA GLN A 84 1.16 -4.90 2.50
C GLN A 84 0.76 -3.56 3.10
N PHE A 85 -0.53 -3.45 3.41
CA PHE A 85 -1.09 -2.33 4.14
C PHE A 85 -1.02 -2.67 5.62
N CYS A 86 -0.36 -1.83 6.40
CA CYS A 86 -0.33 -1.95 7.85
C CYS A 86 -1.27 -0.88 8.43
N PRO A 87 -2.39 -1.28 9.08
CA PRO A 87 -3.23 -0.36 9.84
C PRO A 87 -2.56 0.12 11.13
#